data_AF-T0M346-F1
#
_entry.id   AF-T0M346-F1
#
_cell.length_a   1.000
_cell.length_b   1.000
_cell.length_c   1.000
_cell.angle_alpha   90.00
_cell.angle_beta   90.00
_cell.angle_gamma   90.00
#
_symmetry.space_group_name_H-M   'P 1'
#
loop_
_entity.id
_entity.type
_entity.pdbx_description
1 polymer ?
#
loop_
_entity_poly.entity_id
_entity_poly.type
_entity_poly.pdbx_seq_one_letter_code
_entity_poly.pdbx_strand_id
1 'polypeptide(L)'
;MEEFPRFHCCVDQKEEDYDSGIQMYFMREYDLAELLARLIDLDAPHAEEYKKMVDFIKSLENYIITGEKPEDFTFMEKIEGEKGWTNAYKLILCNSRAAHVAFRACRKTIEVLYYYRIMSRIDGFSERFNPENFRAFLLMRDILYKRSLDLMEN
;
A
#
# COMPACT_ATOMS: atom_id res chain seq x y z
N MET A 1 -29.35 -25.79 3.60
CA MET A 1 -28.78 -24.55 3.04
C MET A 1 -27.29 -24.78 3.03
N GLU A 2 -26.65 -24.77 1.86
CA GLU A 2 -25.20 -24.96 1.81
C GLU A 2 -24.53 -23.70 2.37
N GLU A 3 -23.61 -23.89 3.32
CA GLU A 3 -22.81 -22.78 3.86
C GLU A 3 -21.80 -22.32 2.80
N PHE A 4 -21.50 -21.02 2.78
CA PHE A 4 -20.45 -20.50 1.93
C PHE A 4 -19.09 -21.06 2.36
N PRO A 5 -18.17 -21.34 1.41
CA PRO A 5 -16.83 -21.78 1.76
C PRO A 5 -16.09 -20.68 2.54
N ARG A 6 -15.21 -21.10 3.45
CA ARG A 6 -14.35 -20.25 4.27
C ARG A 6 -12.89 -20.49 3.88
N PHE A 7 -11.99 -19.62 4.33
CA PHE A 7 -10.55 -19.80 4.10
C PHE A 7 -9.77 -19.83 5.41
N HIS A 8 -8.67 -20.59 5.41
CA HIS A 8 -7.74 -20.60 6.54
C HIS A 8 -6.91 -19.31 6.58
N CYS A 9 -7.09 -18.52 7.64
CA CYS A 9 -6.37 -17.28 7.86
C CYS A 9 -5.09 -17.52 8.67
N CYS A 10 -3.93 -17.25 8.07
CA CYS A 10 -2.64 -17.44 8.73
C CYS A 10 -2.37 -16.46 9.89
N VAL A 11 -3.15 -15.37 10.01
CA VAL A 11 -2.92 -14.34 11.03
C VAL A 11 -3.50 -14.76 12.38
N ASP A 12 -4.73 -15.26 12.40
CA ASP A 12 -5.43 -15.68 13.62
C ASP A 12 -5.59 -17.20 13.76
N GLN A 13 -5.13 -17.95 12.73
CA GLN A 13 -5.14 -19.41 12.66
C GLN A 13 -6.55 -20.02 12.67
N LYS A 14 -7.55 -19.30 12.17
CA LYS A 14 -8.95 -19.76 12.07
C LYS A 14 -9.47 -19.76 10.63
N GLU A 15 -10.63 -20.39 10.46
CA GLU A 15 -11.41 -20.24 9.24
C GLU A 15 -12.16 -18.90 9.27
N GLU A 16 -11.99 -18.12 8.22
CA GLU A 16 -12.55 -16.79 8.03
C GLU A 16 -13.46 -16.73 6.80
N ASP A 17 -14.46 -15.86 6.85
CA ASP A 17 -15.36 -15.61 5.73
C ASP A 17 -14.68 -14.70 4.69
N TYR A 18 -15.04 -14.84 3.42
CA TYR A 18 -14.45 -14.05 2.33
C TYR A 18 -14.73 -12.53 2.42
N ASP A 19 -15.62 -12.10 3.33
CA ASP A 19 -15.90 -10.70 3.65
C ASP A 19 -15.19 -10.19 4.92
N SER A 20 -14.34 -11.01 5.57
CA SER A 20 -13.54 -10.68 6.77
C SER A 20 -12.55 -9.51 6.62
N GLY A 21 -12.43 -8.93 5.42
CA GLY A 21 -11.60 -7.76 5.13
C GLY A 21 -10.09 -8.01 5.12
N ILE A 22 -9.59 -9.04 5.82
CA ILE A 22 -8.16 -9.38 5.87
C ILE A 22 -7.65 -9.86 4.52
N GLN A 23 -8.44 -10.65 3.79
CA GLN A 23 -8.11 -11.05 2.43
C GLN A 23 -8.08 -9.84 1.49
N MET A 24 -9.02 -8.91 1.64
CA MET A 24 -9.05 -7.69 0.85
C MET A 24 -7.85 -6.79 1.15
N TYR A 25 -7.40 -6.73 2.40
CA TYR A 25 -6.18 -6.03 2.77
C TYR A 25 -4.98 -6.57 1.97
N PHE A 26 -4.68 -7.88 2.05
CA PHE A 26 -3.55 -8.48 1.35
C PHE A 26 -3.65 -8.34 -0.18
N MET A 27 -4.85 -8.48 -0.74
CA MET A 27 -5.06 -8.27 -2.19
C MET A 27 -4.75 -6.83 -2.62
N ARG A 28 -5.10 -5.82 -1.81
CA ARG A 28 -4.78 -4.41 -2.11
C ARG A 28 -3.32 -4.09 -1.89
N GLU A 29 -2.69 -4.76 -0.93
CA GLU A 29 -1.26 -4.68 -0.68
C GLU A 29 -0.46 -5.23 -1.89
N TYR A 30 -0.84 -6.39 -2.43
CA TYR A 30 -0.24 -6.93 -3.66
C TYR A 30 -0.44 -6.02 -4.88
N ASP A 31 -1.64 -5.48 -5.07
CA ASP A 31 -1.91 -4.49 -6.13
C ASP A 31 -0.95 -3.27 -6.02
N LEU A 32 -0.68 -2.79 -4.80
CA LEU A 32 0.23 -1.67 -4.54
C LEU A 32 1.68 -2.05 -4.85
N ALA A 33 2.14 -3.20 -4.34
CA ALA A 33 3.50 -3.70 -4.58
C ALA A 33 3.77 -3.90 -6.08
N GLU A 34 2.79 -4.42 -6.84
CA GLU A 34 2.89 -4.57 -8.30
C GLU A 34 3.06 -3.20 -8.99
N LEU A 35 2.31 -2.18 -8.57
CA LEU A 35 2.42 -0.85 -9.15
C LEU A 35 3.77 -0.19 -8.85
N LEU A 36 4.28 -0.36 -7.62
CA LEU A 36 5.62 0.10 -7.25
C LEU A 36 6.70 -0.62 -8.05
N ALA A 37 6.58 -1.94 -8.23
CA ALA A 37 7.51 -2.72 -9.05
C ALA A 37 7.55 -2.23 -10.50
N ARG A 38 6.39 -1.85 -11.07
CA ARG A 38 6.34 -1.24 -12.41
C ARG A 38 7.01 0.14 -12.47
N LEU A 39 7.00 0.91 -11.38
CA LEU A 39 7.66 2.23 -11.33
C LEU A 39 9.19 2.11 -11.31
N ILE A 40 9.75 1.00 -10.83
CA ILE A 40 11.20 0.74 -10.88
C ILE A 40 11.73 0.89 -12.31
N ASP A 41 10.99 0.37 -13.30
CA ASP A 41 11.39 0.45 -14.72
C ASP A 41 10.96 1.75 -15.40
N LEU A 42 9.84 2.34 -14.97
CA LEU A 42 9.25 3.52 -15.62
C LEU A 42 9.81 4.85 -15.11
N ASP A 43 10.41 4.86 -13.93
CA ASP A 43 11.00 6.03 -13.28
C ASP A 43 12.34 5.67 -12.65
N ALA A 44 13.30 5.32 -13.52
CA ALA A 44 14.63 4.83 -13.16
C ALA A 44 15.40 5.71 -12.15
N PRO A 45 15.33 7.06 -12.17
CA PRO A 45 15.99 7.89 -11.16
C PRO A 45 15.54 7.61 -9.73
N HIS A 46 14.31 7.11 -9.53
CA HIS A 46 13.73 6.81 -8.22
C HIS A 46 13.52 5.30 -7.99
N ALA A 47 14.08 4.44 -8.83
CA ALA A 47 13.95 2.98 -8.77
C ALA A 47 14.23 2.40 -7.37
N GLU A 48 15.28 2.87 -6.71
CA GLU A 48 15.68 2.40 -5.38
C GLU A 48 14.67 2.79 -4.28
N GLU A 49 13.98 3.92 -4.43
CA GLU A 49 12.92 4.34 -3.51
C GLU A 49 11.74 3.38 -3.59
N TYR A 50 11.28 3.04 -4.81
CA TYR A 50 10.19 2.10 -5.02
C TYR A 50 10.52 0.70 -4.54
N LYS A 51 11.76 0.23 -4.79
CA LYS A 51 12.22 -1.06 -4.30
C LYS A 51 12.14 -1.17 -2.78
N LYS A 52 12.63 -0.16 -2.06
CA LYS A 52 12.52 -0.11 -0.59
C LYS A 52 11.08 -0.06 -0.09
N MET A 53 10.17 0.58 -0.83
CA MET A 53 8.74 0.55 -0.49
C MET A 53 8.16 -0.86 -0.67
N VAL A 54 8.53 -1.60 -1.72
CA VAL A 54 8.12 -2.99 -1.93
C VAL A 54 8.69 -3.90 -0.84
N ASP A 55 9.97 -3.74 -0.50
CA ASP A 55 10.62 -4.51 0.56
C ASP A 55 9.95 -4.25 1.92
N PHE A 56 9.63 -2.99 2.23
CA PHE A 56 8.84 -2.65 3.42
C PHE A 56 7.46 -3.34 3.42
N ILE A 57 6.70 -3.25 2.33
CA ILE A 57 5.38 -3.90 2.19
C ILE A 57 5.49 -5.40 2.50
N LYS A 58 6.44 -6.08 1.84
CA LYS A 58 6.68 -7.51 2.08
C LYS A 58 7.04 -7.81 3.53
N SER A 59 7.87 -6.98 4.16
CA SER A 59 8.25 -7.16 5.56
C SER A 59 7.06 -6.93 6.51
N LEU A 60 6.14 -6.02 6.15
CA LEU A 60 4.95 -5.72 6.91
C LEU A 60 3.91 -6.85 6.81
N GLU A 61 3.73 -7.44 5.63
CA GLU A 61 2.95 -8.67 5.46
C GLU A 61 3.48 -9.77 6.39
N ASN A 62 4.80 -9.99 6.40
CA ASN A 62 5.42 -10.97 7.30
C ASN A 62 5.18 -10.63 8.78
N TYR A 63 5.28 -9.35 9.17
CA TYR A 63 4.94 -8.91 10.52
C TYR A 63 3.48 -9.20 10.88
N ILE A 64 2.55 -8.96 9.97
CA ILE A 64 1.12 -9.19 10.22
C ILE A 64 0.86 -10.68 10.46
N ILE A 65 1.51 -11.56 9.68
CA ILE A 65 1.35 -13.01 9.78
C ILE A 65 2.07 -13.60 11.00
N THR A 66 3.33 -13.23 11.21
CA THR A 66 4.23 -13.92 12.16
C THR A 66 4.49 -13.11 13.43
N GLY A 67 4.36 -11.80 13.35
CA GLY A 67 4.77 -10.86 14.40
C GLY A 67 6.23 -10.43 14.38
N GLU A 68 7.02 -10.91 13.43
CA GLU A 68 8.40 -10.47 13.24
C GLU A 68 8.45 -8.99 12.86
N LYS A 69 9.35 -8.22 13.49
CA LYS A 69 9.42 -6.77 13.31
C LYS A 69 9.58 -6.41 11.82
N PRO A 70 8.77 -5.48 11.27
CA PRO A 70 8.90 -5.05 9.88
C PRO A 70 10.18 -4.23 9.68
N GLU A 71 10.60 -4.08 8.43
CA GLU A 71 11.71 -3.23 8.06
C GLU A 71 11.44 -1.76 8.39
N ASP A 72 12.53 -1.00 8.56
CA ASP A 72 12.44 0.42 8.88
C ASP A 72 11.97 1.25 7.69
N PHE A 73 10.94 2.06 7.89
CA PHE A 73 10.39 2.93 6.86
C PHE A 73 10.86 4.39 6.96
N THR A 74 11.76 4.74 7.90
CA THR A 74 12.21 6.14 8.08
C THR A 74 12.86 6.75 6.85
N PHE A 75 13.34 5.94 5.89
CA PHE A 75 13.84 6.45 4.61
C PHE A 75 12.78 7.28 3.87
N MET A 76 11.49 6.94 4.00
CA MET A 76 10.39 7.67 3.37
C MET A 76 10.18 9.06 3.96
N GLU A 77 10.60 9.31 5.21
CA GLU A 77 10.50 10.64 5.82
C GLU A 77 11.42 11.67 5.14
N LYS A 78 12.42 11.20 4.38
CA LYS A 78 13.39 12.04 3.67
C LYS A 78 12.98 12.31 2.22
N ILE A 79 11.95 11.63 1.72
CA ILE A 79 11.46 11.79 0.35
C ILE A 79 10.40 12.88 0.34
N GLU A 80 10.47 13.78 -0.65
CA GLU A 80 9.48 14.83 -0.80
C GLU A 80 8.10 14.22 -1.14
N GLY A 81 7.06 14.68 -0.44
CA GLY A 81 5.68 14.28 -0.67
C GLY A 81 4.74 15.47 -0.60
N GLU A 82 3.61 15.37 -1.27
CA GLU A 82 2.58 16.40 -1.32
C GLU A 82 1.33 15.93 -0.59
N LYS A 83 0.94 16.67 0.45
CA LYS A 83 -0.22 16.35 1.28
C LYS A 83 -1.51 16.75 0.60
N GLY A 84 -2.44 15.80 0.52
CA GLY A 84 -3.79 16.04 0.02
C GLY A 84 -3.85 16.03 -1.51
N TRP A 85 -5.06 15.90 -2.04
CA TRP A 85 -5.31 15.81 -3.48
C TRP A 85 -6.13 17.02 -3.94
N THR A 86 -5.70 17.67 -5.01
CA THR A 86 -6.50 18.69 -5.69
C THR A 86 -7.27 18.06 -6.85
N ASN A 87 -7.86 18.86 -7.75
CA ASN A 87 -8.46 18.35 -8.98
C ASN A 87 -7.37 17.72 -9.88
N ALA A 88 -7.17 16.42 -9.71
CA ALA A 88 -6.14 15.63 -10.36
C ALA A 88 -6.58 15.05 -11.72
N TYR A 89 -7.67 15.52 -12.34
CA TYR A 89 -8.06 15.02 -13.67
C TYR A 89 -6.96 15.24 -14.72
N LYS A 90 -6.10 16.25 -14.55
CA LYS A 90 -4.91 16.45 -15.36
C LYS A 90 -3.96 15.24 -15.36
N LEU A 91 -3.85 14.51 -14.24
CA LEU A 91 -3.07 13.28 -14.12
C LEU A 91 -3.73 12.10 -14.86
N ILE A 92 -5.03 12.14 -15.09
CA ILE A 92 -5.75 11.08 -15.84
C ILE A 92 -5.63 11.32 -17.35
N LEU A 93 -5.54 12.59 -17.75
CA LEU A 93 -5.52 13.02 -19.15
C LEU A 93 -4.11 13.21 -19.71
N CYS A 94 -3.07 13.05 -18.89
CA CYS A 94 -1.69 13.22 -19.36
C CYS A 94 -1.25 12.04 -20.23
N ASN A 95 -0.19 12.22 -21.02
CA ASN A 95 0.36 11.16 -21.86
C ASN A 95 1.44 10.32 -21.15
N SER A 96 1.83 10.71 -19.93
CA SER A 96 2.90 10.05 -19.18
C SER A 96 2.38 8.75 -18.54
N ARG A 97 2.84 7.62 -19.07
CA ARG A 97 2.55 6.29 -18.49
C ARG A 97 3.07 6.20 -17.05
N ALA A 98 4.25 6.75 -16.78
CA ALA A 98 4.85 6.74 -15.45
C ALA A 98 3.98 7.52 -14.46
N ALA A 99 3.51 8.72 -14.84
CA ALA A 99 2.58 9.52 -14.02
C ALA A 99 1.28 8.76 -13.72
N HIS A 100 0.71 8.06 -14.71
CA HIS A 100 -0.50 7.25 -14.53
C HIS A 100 -0.29 6.10 -13.54
N VAL A 101 0.84 5.40 -13.63
CA VAL A 101 1.17 4.31 -12.71
C VAL A 101 1.40 4.85 -11.30
N ALA A 102 2.14 5.94 -11.14
CA ALA A 102 2.36 6.59 -9.84
C ALA A 102 1.04 7.06 -9.21
N PHE A 103 0.15 7.69 -9.99
CA PHE A 103 -1.15 8.12 -9.48
C PHE A 103 -2.07 6.95 -9.15
N ARG A 104 -1.99 5.85 -9.91
CA ARG A 104 -2.71 4.61 -9.57
C ARG A 104 -2.17 3.99 -8.28
N ALA A 105 -0.85 3.96 -8.09
CA ALA A 105 -0.23 3.49 -6.86
C ALA A 105 -0.70 4.32 -5.65
N CYS A 106 -0.68 5.65 -5.77
CA CYS A 106 -1.20 6.57 -4.76
C CYS A 106 -2.65 6.26 -4.35
N ARG A 107 -3.55 6.05 -5.33
CA ARG A 107 -4.94 5.66 -5.05
C ARG A 107 -5.03 4.30 -4.37
N LYS A 108 -4.21 3.34 -4.80
CA LYS A 108 -4.16 2.01 -4.18
C LYS A 108 -3.67 2.07 -2.74
N THR A 109 -2.72 2.93 -2.42
CA THR A 109 -2.29 3.19 -1.04
C THR A 109 -3.46 3.64 -0.15
N ILE A 110 -4.42 4.43 -0.67
CA ILE A 110 -5.63 4.78 0.09
C ILE A 110 -6.52 3.56 0.35
N GLU A 111 -6.69 2.67 -0.62
CA GLU A 111 -7.44 1.43 -0.41
C GLU A 111 -6.76 0.56 0.65
N VAL A 112 -5.43 0.44 0.62
CA VAL A 112 -4.65 -0.26 1.65
C VAL A 112 -4.87 0.39 3.02
N LEU A 113 -4.76 1.72 3.14
CA LEU A 113 -5.04 2.46 4.38
C LEU A 113 -6.47 2.20 4.88
N TYR A 114 -7.46 2.16 3.99
CA TYR A 114 -8.84 1.88 4.36
C TYR A 114 -8.99 0.49 5.00
N TYR A 115 -8.52 -0.57 4.33
CA TYR A 115 -8.61 -1.92 4.87
C TYR A 115 -7.73 -2.11 6.11
N TYR A 116 -6.53 -1.54 6.14
CA TYR A 116 -5.67 -1.52 7.32
C TYR A 116 -6.41 -0.94 8.52
N ARG A 117 -7.12 0.18 8.33
CA ARG A 117 -7.88 0.82 9.41
C ARG A 117 -9.05 -0.04 9.88
N ILE A 118 -9.72 -0.76 8.98
CA ILE A 118 -10.76 -1.72 9.37
C ILE A 118 -10.13 -2.83 10.22
N MET A 119 -9.05 -3.46 9.76
CA MET A 119 -8.39 -4.56 10.47
C MET A 119 -7.87 -4.13 11.85
N SER A 120 -7.39 -2.90 12.00
CA SER A 120 -6.97 -2.33 13.29
C SER A 120 -8.05 -2.28 14.37
N ARG A 121 -9.32 -2.51 14.00
CA ARG A 121 -10.48 -2.47 14.90
C ARG A 121 -11.11 -3.84 15.14
N ILE A 122 -10.61 -4.90 14.50
CA ILE A 122 -11.13 -6.25 14.64
C ILE A 122 -10.28 -6.99 15.70
N ASP A 123 -10.98 -7.61 16.65
CA ASP A 123 -10.35 -8.44 17.68
C ASP A 123 -9.62 -9.63 17.03
N GLY A 124 -8.38 -9.88 17.46
CA GLY A 124 -7.49 -10.88 16.85
C GLY A 124 -6.55 -10.32 15.79
N PHE A 125 -6.88 -9.20 15.13
CA PHE A 125 -6.01 -8.53 14.17
C PHE A 125 -5.40 -7.23 14.72
N SER A 126 -6.11 -6.52 15.61
CA SER A 126 -5.77 -5.15 16.04
C SER A 126 -4.31 -4.92 16.46
N GLU A 127 -3.69 -5.89 17.15
CA GLU A 127 -2.28 -5.80 17.61
C GLU A 127 -1.27 -5.74 16.47
N ARG A 128 -1.59 -6.35 15.32
CA ARG A 128 -0.75 -6.38 14.11
C ARG A 128 -1.00 -5.18 13.19
N PHE A 129 -2.08 -4.44 13.41
CA PHE A 129 -2.46 -3.30 12.59
C PHE A 129 -2.31 -1.99 13.38
N ASN A 130 -1.07 -1.67 13.75
CA ASN A 130 -0.73 -0.53 14.59
C ASN A 130 -0.64 0.82 13.83
N PRO A 131 -0.75 1.97 14.53
CA PRO A 131 -0.66 3.31 13.91
C PRO A 131 0.71 3.69 13.34
N GLU A 132 1.79 3.08 13.83
CA GLU A 132 3.15 3.37 13.36
C GLU A 132 3.32 2.90 11.91
N ASN A 133 2.96 1.66 11.62
CA ASN A 133 3.00 1.10 10.27
C ASN A 133 1.96 1.75 9.34
N PHE A 134 0.81 2.20 9.89
CA PHE A 134 -0.16 3.00 9.13
C PHE A 134 0.46 4.30 8.59
N ARG A 135 1.38 4.91 9.35
CA ARG A 135 2.08 6.14 8.93
C ARG A 135 2.95 5.91 7.69
N ALA A 136 3.53 4.72 7.53
CA ALA A 136 4.32 4.38 6.35
C ALA A 136 3.49 4.53 5.06
N PHE A 137 2.25 4.03 5.06
CA PHE A 137 1.35 4.19 3.92
C PHE A 137 0.88 5.64 3.70
N LEU A 138 0.76 6.46 4.75
CA LEU A 138 0.50 7.89 4.58
C LEU A 138 1.66 8.59 3.85
N LEU A 139 2.90 8.25 4.19
CA LEU A 139 4.08 8.77 3.50
C LEU A 139 4.11 8.29 2.04
N MET A 140 3.90 7.00 1.79
CA MET A 140 3.83 6.45 0.43
C MET A 140 2.79 7.19 -0.42
N ARG A 141 1.59 7.44 0.12
CA ARG A 141 0.53 8.19 -0.60
C ARG A 141 1.03 9.57 -1.01
N ASP A 142 1.62 10.32 -0.10
CA ASP A 142 2.05 11.70 -0.34
C ASP A 142 3.23 11.76 -1.34
N ILE A 143 4.17 10.82 -1.22
CA ILE A 143 5.30 10.66 -2.14
C ILE A 143 4.80 10.30 -3.54
N LEU A 144 3.96 9.27 -3.67
CA LEU A 144 3.44 8.81 -4.95
C LEU A 144 2.56 9.87 -5.63
N TYR A 145 1.83 10.67 -4.85
CA TYR A 145 1.08 11.80 -5.39
C TYR A 145 2.00 12.87 -5.96
N LYS A 146 2.96 13.37 -5.17
CA LYS A 146 3.98 14.34 -5.62
C LYS A 146 4.70 13.85 -6.87
N ARG A 147 5.15 12.60 -6.83
CA ARG A 147 5.83 11.95 -7.95
C ARG A 147 4.97 11.90 -9.21
N SER A 148 3.70 11.59 -9.06
CA SER A 148 2.80 11.56 -10.21
C SER A 148 2.70 12.93 -10.89
N LEU A 149 2.73 14.02 -10.12
CA LEU A 149 2.75 15.39 -10.65
C LEU A 149 4.07 15.69 -11.37
N ASP A 150 5.21 15.34 -10.77
CA ASP A 150 6.54 15.58 -11.37
C ASP A 150 6.73 14.82 -12.69
N LEU A 151 6.17 13.62 -12.78
CA LEU A 151 6.21 12.79 -13.98
C LEU A 151 5.23 13.25 -15.08
N MET A 152 4.36 14.22 -14.81
CA MET A 152 3.57 14.87 -15.87
C MET A 152 4.37 15.90 -16.65
N GLU A 153 5.33 16.54 -15.99
CA GLU A 153 6.05 17.71 -16.49
C GLU A 153 7.31 17.33 -17.30
N ASN A 154 7.72 16.06 -17.23
CA ASN A 154 8.81 15.45 -17.98
C ASN A 154 8.30 14.60 -19.15
#